data_AF-A0A2N2T861-F1
#
_entry.id   AF-A0A2N2T861-F1
#
_cell.length_a   1.000
_cell.length_b   1.000
_cell.length_c   1.000
_cell.angle_alpha   90.00
_cell.angle_beta   90.00
_cell.angle_gamma   90.00
#
_symmetry.space_group_name_H-M   'P 1'
#
loop_
_entity.id
_entity.type
_entity.pdbx_description
1 polymer ?
#
loop_
_entity_poly.entity_id
_entity_poly.type
_entity_poly.pdbx_seq_one_letter_code
_entity_poly.pdbx_strand_id
1 'polypeptide(L)'
;AAAEDVIRHGENGLKAPPEDEDAFIAQAVSLAASTALRRRLGSAAAVRAAQLSWDAIIDRFEQVLLRLAQPQPQPTPDERLDGSPAARAG
;
A
#
# COMPACT_ATOMS: atom_id res chain seq x y z
N ALA A 1 -2.11 -3.84 -16.13
CA ALA A 1 -2.69 -3.50 -14.82
C ALA A 1 -1.60 -2.87 -13.95
N ALA A 2 -1.70 -1.56 -13.70
CA ALA A 2 -0.92 -0.78 -12.71
C ALA A 2 -1.42 0.67 -12.69
N ALA A 3 -1.71 1.24 -13.86
CA ALA A 3 -2.22 2.60 -14.01
C ALA A 3 -3.66 2.79 -13.50
N GLU A 4 -4.50 1.76 -13.59
CA GLU A 4 -5.93 1.84 -13.25
C GLU A 4 -6.20 2.08 -11.75
N ASP A 5 -5.27 1.64 -10.88
CA ASP A 5 -5.36 1.75 -9.42
C ASP A 5 -4.66 2.99 -8.83
N VAL A 6 -4.07 3.85 -9.67
CA VAL A 6 -3.38 5.06 -9.20
C VAL A 6 -4.37 6.14 -8.75
N ILE A 7 -5.47 6.26 -9.50
CA ILE A 7 -6.53 7.24 -9.22
C ILE A 7 -7.70 6.54 -8.52
N ARG A 8 -8.12 7.10 -7.39
CA ARG A 8 -9.33 6.78 -6.64
C ARG A 8 -10.30 7.95 -6.78
N HIS A 9 -11.44 7.69 -7.42
CA HIS A 9 -12.43 8.71 -7.77
C HIS A 9 -12.89 9.48 -6.51
N GLY A 10 -12.87 10.81 -6.57
CA GLY A 10 -13.28 11.71 -5.48
C GLY A 10 -12.25 11.89 -4.35
N GLU A 11 -11.27 10.98 -4.27
CA GLU A 11 -10.23 11.00 -3.24
C GLU A 11 -8.96 11.75 -3.71
N ASN A 12 -8.37 11.31 -4.82
CA ASN A 12 -7.13 11.87 -5.37
C ASN A 12 -7.23 12.18 -6.89
N GLY A 13 -8.44 12.16 -7.43
CA GLY A 13 -8.74 12.52 -8.82
C GLY A 13 -10.19 12.24 -9.15
N LEU A 14 -10.59 12.54 -10.37
CA LEU A 14 -11.92 12.21 -10.90
C LEU A 14 -11.74 11.22 -12.04
N LYS A 15 -12.69 10.30 -12.16
CA LYS A 15 -12.75 9.26 -13.20
C LYS A 15 -14.02 9.45 -14.01
N ALA A 16 -13.91 9.26 -15.31
CA ALA A 16 -15.03 9.04 -16.21
C ALA A 16 -14.95 7.59 -16.74
N PRO A 17 -16.08 6.98 -17.11
CA PRO A 17 -16.07 5.69 -17.81
C PRO A 17 -15.24 5.78 -19.11
N PRO A 18 -14.61 4.68 -19.53
CA PRO A 18 -13.99 4.61 -20.86
C PRO A 18 -15.01 4.94 -21.95
N GLU A 19 -14.58 5.67 -22.98
CA GLU A 19 -15.40 6.05 -24.15
C GLU A 19 -16.59 6.97 -23.85
N ASP A 20 -16.72 7.47 -22.61
CA ASP A 20 -17.73 8.46 -22.22
C ASP A 20 -17.12 9.88 -22.19
N GLU A 21 -17.12 10.52 -23.35
CA GLU A 21 -16.59 11.88 -23.55
C GLU A 21 -17.36 12.93 -22.73
N ASP A 22 -18.68 12.82 -22.68
CA ASP A 22 -19.54 13.75 -21.95
C ASP A 22 -19.24 13.72 -20.45
N ALA A 23 -19.09 12.52 -19.87
CA ALA A 23 -18.69 12.38 -18.48
C ALA A 23 -17.28 12.94 -18.23
N PHE A 24 -16.33 12.70 -19.15
CA PHE A 24 -14.98 13.26 -19.02
C PHE A 24 -15.00 14.80 -18.99
N ILE A 25 -15.72 15.42 -19.92
CA ILE A 25 -15.87 16.88 -19.99
C ILE A 25 -16.54 17.41 -18.73
N ALA A 26 -17.63 16.79 -18.28
CA ALA A 26 -18.34 17.20 -17.07
C ALA A 26 -17.43 17.18 -15.82
N GLN A 27 -16.63 16.12 -15.65
CA GLN A 27 -15.66 16.03 -14.55
C GLN A 27 -14.59 17.13 -14.66
N ALA A 28 -14.03 17.35 -15.85
CA ALA A 28 -13.02 18.37 -16.09
C ALA A 28 -13.55 19.79 -15.80
N VAL A 29 -14.76 20.11 -16.27
CA VAL A 29 -15.43 21.39 -16.03
C VAL A 29 -15.70 21.60 -14.53
N SER A 30 -16.24 20.59 -13.84
CA SER A 30 -16.49 20.68 -12.39
C SER A 30 -15.20 20.97 -11.60
N LEU A 31 -14.09 20.35 -12.01
CA LEU A 31 -12.80 20.54 -11.40
C LEU A 31 -12.21 21.91 -11.74
N ALA A 32 -12.30 22.35 -12.99
CA ALA A 32 -11.85 23.67 -13.44
C ALA A 32 -12.64 24.84 -12.83
N ALA A 33 -13.90 24.62 -12.46
CA ALA A 33 -14.72 25.62 -11.78
C ALA A 33 -14.37 25.81 -10.29
N SER A 34 -13.77 24.82 -9.62
CA SER A 34 -13.52 24.86 -8.17
C SER A 34 -12.04 24.77 -7.78
N THR A 35 -11.45 25.92 -7.43
CA THR A 35 -10.05 25.99 -6.93
C THR A 35 -9.84 25.19 -5.66
N ALA A 36 -10.82 25.19 -4.75
CA ALA A 36 -10.74 24.43 -3.50
C ALA A 36 -10.69 22.91 -3.76
N LEU A 37 -11.55 22.42 -4.66
CA LEU A 37 -11.57 21.01 -5.04
C LEU A 37 -10.26 20.60 -5.73
N ARG A 38 -9.75 21.44 -6.66
CA ARG A 38 -8.44 21.19 -7.31
C ARG A 38 -7.31 21.05 -6.30
N ARG A 39 -7.22 21.96 -5.33
CA ARG A 39 -6.16 21.91 -4.32
C ARG A 39 -6.27 20.67 -3.45
N ARG A 40 -7.48 20.31 -3.01
CA ARG A 40 -7.73 19.12 -2.19
C ARG A 40 -7.31 17.85 -2.93
N LEU A 41 -7.84 17.64 -4.14
CA LEU A 41 -7.55 16.44 -4.92
C LEU A 41 -6.09 16.39 -5.36
N GLY A 42 -5.51 17.52 -5.79
CA GLY A 42 -4.11 17.60 -6.21
C GLY A 42 -3.13 17.31 -5.08
N SER A 43 -3.39 17.78 -3.86
CA SER A 43 -2.57 17.46 -2.69
C SER A 43 -2.64 15.95 -2.37
N ALA A 44 -3.83 15.36 -2.37
CA ALA A 44 -3.99 13.92 -2.17
C ALA A 44 -3.32 13.10 -3.28
N ALA A 45 -3.38 13.55 -4.53
CA ALA A 45 -2.70 12.95 -5.66
C ALA A 45 -1.18 12.96 -5.49
N ALA A 46 -0.60 14.10 -5.08
CA ALA A 46 0.83 14.23 -4.85
C ALA A 46 1.34 13.28 -3.75
N VAL A 47 0.61 13.20 -2.62
CA VAL A 47 0.94 12.25 -1.54
C VAL A 47 0.89 10.81 -2.04
N ARG A 48 -0.14 10.45 -2.82
CA ARG A 48 -0.26 9.09 -3.37
C ARG A 48 0.87 8.78 -4.35
N ALA A 49 1.20 9.72 -5.25
CA ALA A 49 2.27 9.55 -6.22
C ALA A 49 3.63 9.34 -5.54
N ALA A 50 3.90 10.05 -4.45
CA ALA A 50 5.14 9.88 -3.67
C ALA A 50 5.29 8.45 -3.10
N GLN A 51 4.20 7.79 -2.73
CA GLN A 51 4.23 6.38 -2.27
C GLN A 51 4.47 5.37 -3.38
N LEU A 52 4.33 5.79 -4.64
CA LEU A 52 4.56 4.98 -5.83
C LEU A 52 5.91 5.30 -6.48
N SER A 53 6.75 6.13 -5.85
CA SER A 53 8.09 6.40 -6.32
C SER A 53 8.93 5.12 -6.26
N TRP A 54 9.94 5.03 -7.12
CA TRP A 54 10.85 3.88 -7.12
C TRP A 54 11.55 3.73 -5.77
N ASP A 55 11.98 4.84 -5.18
CA ASP A 55 12.60 4.87 -3.85
C ASP A 55 11.67 4.30 -2.78
N ALA A 56 10.40 4.73 -2.74
CA ALA A 56 9.43 4.22 -1.77
C ALA A 56 9.11 2.73 -1.95
N ILE A 57 9.12 2.25 -3.20
CA ILE A 57 8.90 0.84 -3.53
C ILE A 57 10.09 0.00 -3.05
N ILE A 58 11.33 0.46 -3.31
CA ILE A 58 12.56 -0.19 -2.86
C ILE A 58 12.61 -0.23 -1.33
N ASP A 59 12.38 0.90 -0.66
CA ASP A 59 12.37 0.98 0.81
C ASP A 59 11.37 -0.02 1.43
N ARG A 60 10.16 -0.08 0.88
CA ARG A 60 9.14 -1.01 1.36
C ARG A 60 9.55 -2.47 1.11
N PHE A 61 10.15 -2.76 -0.03
CA PHE A 61 10.66 -4.08 -0.36
C PHE A 61 11.76 -4.51 0.62
N GLU A 62 12.75 -3.65 0.88
CA GLU A 62 13.82 -3.88 1.83
C GLU A 62 13.30 -4.11 3.25
N GLN A 63 12.34 -3.30 3.71
CA GLN A 63 11.71 -3.49 5.03
C GLN A 63 11.06 -4.86 5.19
N VAL A 64 10.44 -5.38 4.12
CA VAL A 64 9.86 -6.74 4.13
C VAL A 64 10.97 -7.79 4.23
N LEU A 65 12.04 -7.66 3.43
CA LEU A 65 13.18 -8.58 3.49
C LEU A 65 13.83 -8.59 4.88
N LEU A 66 14.09 -7.41 5.46
CA LEU A 66 14.69 -7.28 6.79
C LEU A 66 13.82 -7.89 7.89
N ARG A 67 12.49 -7.77 7.78
CA ARG A 67 11.55 -8.43 8.70
C ARG A 67 11.65 -9.95 8.63
N LEU A 68 11.75 -10.50 7.43
CA LEU A 68 11.86 -11.95 7.20
C LEU A 68 13.24 -12.50 7.59
N ALA A 69 14.28 -11.68 7.50
CA ALA A 69 15.65 -12.05 7.87
C ALA A 69 15.91 -12.03 9.39
N GLN A 70 14.95 -11.54 10.22
CA GLN A 70 15.11 -11.56 11.67
C GLN A 70 15.25 -13.00 12.17
N PRO A 71 16.33 -13.33 12.92
CA PRO A 71 16.49 -14.64 13.51
C PRO A 71 15.27 -14.95 14.38
N GLN A 72 14.57 -16.03 14.06
CA GLN A 72 13.57 -16.56 14.99
C GLN A 72 14.34 -17.00 16.24
N PRO A 73 13.89 -16.65 17.46
CA PRO A 73 14.49 -17.18 18.67
C PRO A 73 14.44 -18.71 18.58
N GLN A 74 15.61 -19.30 18.34
CA GLN A 74 15.77 -20.74 18.33
C GLN A 74 15.55 -21.19 19.78
N PRO A 75 14.60 -22.11 20.06
CA PRO A 75 14.43 -22.62 21.42
C PRO A 75 15.77 -23.16 21.90
N THR A 76 16.18 -22.71 23.09
CA THR A 76 17.46 -23.13 23.66
C THR A 76 17.42 -24.65 23.86
N PRO A 77 18.55 -25.35 23.72
CA PRO A 77 18.60 -26.81 23.84
C PRO A 77 17.97 -27.36 25.14
N ASP A 78 17.93 -26.57 26.21
CA ASP A 78 17.35 -26.94 27.50
C ASP A 78 15.81 -27.09 27.45
N GLU A 79 15.11 -26.19 26.75
CA GLU A 79 13.64 -26.27 26.58
C GLU A 79 13.22 -27.46 25.70
N ARG A 80 14.13 -27.95 24.86
CA ARG A 80 13.89 -29.13 24.01
C ARG A 80 14.01 -30.45 24.76
N LEU A 81 14.66 -30.46 25.93
CA LEU A 81 14.90 -31.66 26.73
C LEU A 81 13.82 -31.85 27.82
N ASP A 82 13.12 -30.79 28.22
CA ASP A 82 12.04 -30.81 29.22
C ASP A 82 10.69 -31.33 28.68
N GLY A 83 10.48 -31.28 27.36
CA GLY A 83 9.22 -31.67 26.72
C GLY A 83 8.98 -33.18 26.49
N SER A 84 9.82 -34.09 26.99
CA SER A 84 9.67 -35.52 26.73
C SER A 84 8.92 -36.23 27.87
N PRO A 85 7.70 -36.77 27.66
CA PRO A 85 6.98 -37.55 28.68
C PRO A 85 7.55 -38.97 28.87
N ALA A 86 8.73 -39.29 28.34
CA ALA A 86 9.25 -40.66 28.26
C ALA A 86 10.01 -41.19 29.49
N ALA A 87 9.92 -40.52 30.65
CA ALA A 87 10.61 -40.96 31.87
C ALA A 87 9.68 -41.03 33.10
N ARG A 88 8.54 -41.74 32.98
CA ARG A 88 7.80 -42.26 34.14
C ARG A 88 7.23 -43.65 33.85
N ALA A 89 8.11 -44.63 33.70
CA ALA A 89 7.81 -46.04 33.90
C ALA A 89 9.12 -46.77 34.20
N GLY A 90 9.31 -47.12 35.47
CA GLY A 90 10.47 -47.83 36.01
C GLY A 90 10.32 -47.95 37.51
#